data_AF-A0A941LLZ6-F1
#
_entry.id   AF-A0A941LLZ6-F1
#
_cell.length_a   1.000
_cell.length_b   1.000
_cell.length_c   1.000
_cell.angle_alpha   90.00
_cell.angle_beta   90.00
_cell.angle_gamma   90.00
#
_symmetry.space_group_name_H-M   'P 1'
#
loop_
_entity.id
_entity.type
_entity.pdbx_description
1 polymer ?
#
loop_
_entity_poly.entity_id
_entity_poly.type
_entity_poly.pdbx_seq_one_letter_code
_entity_poly.pdbx_strand_id
1 'polypeptide(L)' 'MAYKNNWINDETGWLAMLEDRNRTAHTYDETLAKEVYRRLPAYLPLLQALNTYLRNTQT' A
#
# COMPACT_ATOMS: atom_id res chain seq x y z
N MET A 1 -4.75 1.53 14.02
CA MET A 1 -4.55 2.81 14.73
C MET A 1 -3.66 3.81 13.99
N ALA A 2 -3.01 3.47 12.86
CA ALA A 2 -2.20 4.42 12.08
C ALA A 2 -3.01 5.57 11.44
N TYR A 3 -4.18 5.28 10.87
CA TYR A 3 -5.08 6.30 10.29
C TYR A 3 -5.59 7.28 11.35
N LYS A 4 -6.06 6.77 12.49
CA LYS A 4 -6.50 7.60 13.64
C LYS A 4 -5.40 8.52 14.18
N ASN A 5 -4.13 8.12 14.03
CA ASN A 5 -2.98 8.91 14.46
C ASN A 5 -2.46 9.84 13.35
N ASN A 6 -3.14 9.95 12.20
CA ASN A 6 -2.75 10.73 11.02
C ASN A 6 -1.37 10.37 10.44
N TRP A 7 -0.90 9.14 10.65
CA TRP A 7 0.36 8.66 10.04
C TRP A 7 0.18 8.29 8.57
N ILE A 8 -1.06 7.94 8.21
CA ILE A 8 -1.52 7.62 6.86
C ILE A 8 -2.81 8.41 6.61
N ASN A 9 -2.94 8.99 5.42
CA ASN A 9 -4.04 9.92 5.12
C ASN A 9 -5.09 9.34 4.14
N ASP A 10 -4.82 8.19 3.52
CA ASP A 10 -5.70 7.54 2.54
C ASP A 10 -5.99 6.10 2.98
N GLU A 11 -6.89 5.92 3.94
CA GLU A 11 -7.25 4.60 4.50
C GLU A 11 -7.68 3.61 3.41
N THR A 12 -8.45 4.06 2.42
CA THR A 12 -8.93 3.22 1.32
C THR A 12 -7.80 2.68 0.46
N GLY A 13 -6.82 3.51 0.11
CA GLY A 13 -5.62 3.08 -0.62
C GLY A 13 -4.82 2.02 0.14
N TRP A 14 -4.67 2.17 1.46
CA TRP A 14 -3.98 1.20 2.31
C TRP A 14 -4.74 -0.13 2.43
N LEU A 15 -6.08 -0.08 2.55
CA LEU A 15 -6.91 -1.28 2.57
C LEU A 15 -6.87 -2.03 1.23
N ALA A 16 -6.91 -1.31 0.11
CA ALA A 16 -6.77 -1.92 -1.22
C ALA A 16 -5.40 -2.59 -1.40
N MET A 17 -4.31 -1.95 -0.94
CA MET A 17 -2.97 -2.55 -0.96
C MET A 17 -2.89 -3.80 -0.07
N LEU A 18 -3.53 -3.79 1.11
CA LEU A 18 -3.59 -4.95 1.99
C LEU A 18 -4.32 -6.12 1.34
N GLU A 19 -5.42 -5.86 0.65
CA GLU A 19 -6.16 -6.89 -0.09
C GLU A 19 -5.31 -7.49 -1.22
N ASP A 20 -4.64 -6.66 -2.01
CA ASP A 20 -3.74 -7.13 -3.08
C ASP A 20 -2.56 -7.92 -2.52
N ARG A 21 -2.01 -7.53 -1.36
CA ARG A 21 -0.99 -8.31 -0.63
C ARG A 21 -1.51 -9.67 -0.23
N ASN A 22 -2.76 -9.79 0.22
CA ASN A 22 -3.35 -11.10 0.54
C ASN A 22 -3.48 -11.99 -0.70
N ARG A 23 -3.71 -11.38 -1.87
CA ARG A 23 -3.81 -12.10 -3.15
C ARG A 23 -2.45 -12.54 -3.72
N THR A 24 -1.31 -12.05 -3.21
CA THR A 24 0.01 -12.45 -3.74
C THR A 24 0.31 -13.93 -3.54
N ALA A 25 -0.32 -14.61 -2.58
CA ALA A 25 -0.20 -16.06 -2.41
C ALA A 25 -0.78 -16.85 -3.61
N HIS A 26 -1.61 -16.21 -4.44
CA HIS A 26 -2.30 -16.81 -5.56
C HIS A 26 -1.70 -16.44 -6.93
N THR A 27 -0.53 -15.79 -6.98
CA THR A 27 0.10 -15.32 -8.23
C THR A 27 0.65 -16.42 -9.13
N TYR A 28 0.43 -17.69 -8.78
CA TYR A 28 0.56 -18.80 -9.75
C TYR A 28 -0.44 -18.65 -10.91
N ASP A 29 -1.56 -17.94 -10.69
CA ASP A 29 -2.41 -17.43 -11.77
C ASP A 29 -1.76 -16.17 -12.36
N GLU A 30 -1.28 -16.27 -13.60
CA GLU A 30 -0.61 -15.18 -14.31
C GLU A 30 -1.53 -13.98 -14.55
N THR A 31 -2.84 -14.22 -14.73
CA THR A 31 -3.83 -13.14 -14.91
C THR A 31 -3.91 -12.33 -13.63
N LEU A 32 -4.03 -13.01 -12.49
CA LEU A 32 -4.03 -12.37 -11.17
C LEU A 32 -2.71 -11.62 -10.91
N ALA A 33 -1.57 -12.25 -11.24
CA ALA A 33 -0.26 -11.62 -11.06
C ALA A 33 -0.17 -10.29 -11.85
N LYS A 34 -0.65 -10.28 -13.10
CA LYS A 34 -0.71 -9.07 -13.93
C LYS A 34 -1.66 -8.02 -13.36
N GLU A 35 -2.81 -8.41 -12.81
CA GLU A 35 -3.74 -7.48 -12.16
C GLU A 35 -3.11 -6.78 -10.95
N VAL A 36 -2.50 -7.54 -10.03
CA VAL A 36 -1.81 -7.00 -8.86
C VAL A 36 -0.66 -6.09 -9.30
N TYR A 37 0.13 -6.51 -10.29
CA TYR A 37 1.23 -5.69 -10.82
C TYR A 37 0.77 -4.33 -11.35
N ARG A 38 -0.33 -4.30 -12.11
CA ARG A 38 -0.89 -3.05 -12.66
C ARG A 38 -1.36 -2.06 -11.58
N ARG A 39 -1.68 -2.54 -10.37
CA ARG A 39 -2.13 -1.70 -9.25
C ARG A 39 -0.97 -1.12 -8.42
N LEU A 40 0.23 -1.70 -8.49
CA LEU A 40 1.40 -1.23 -7.74
C LEU A 40 1.73 0.26 -7.89
N PRO A 41 1.62 0.90 -9.08
CA PRO A 41 1.87 2.34 -9.21
C PRO A 41 0.96 3.21 -8.34
N ALA A 42 -0.26 2.76 -8.03
CA ALA A 42 -1.18 3.48 -7.14
C ALA A 42 -0.76 3.39 -5.66
N TYR A 43 0.02 2.37 -5.29
CA TYR A 43 0.47 2.14 -3.90
C TYR A 43 1.79 2.82 -3.58
N LEU A 44 2.63 3.07 -4.59
CA LEU A 44 3.94 3.71 -4.41
C LEU A 44 3.84 5.09 -3.71
N PRO A 45 2.94 6.01 -4.10
CA PRO A 45 2.80 7.30 -3.42
C PRO A 45 2.41 7.17 -1.94
N LEU A 46 1.60 6.16 -1.58
CA LEU A 46 1.19 5.91 -0.19
C LEU A 46 2.41 5.56 0.68
N LEU A 47 3.25 4.65 0.20
CA LEU A 47 4.48 4.23 0.88
C LEU A 47 5.48 5.38 0.98
N GLN A 48 5.63 6.19 -0.08
CA GLN A 48 6.49 7.35 -0.09
C GLN A 48 6.04 8.42 0.92
N ALA A 49 4.74 8.70 0.98
CA ALA A 49 4.17 9.65 1.94
C ALA A 49 4.42 9.20 3.38
N LEU A 50 4.17 7.91 3.69
CA LEU A 50 4.45 7.35 5.01
C LEU A 50 5.94 7.43 5.35
N ASN A 51 6.83 7.06 4.42
CA ASN A 51 8.27 7.12 4.65
C ASN A 51 8.74 8.57 4.93
N THR A 52 8.25 9.54 4.16
CA THR A 52 8.54 10.97 4.41
C THR A 52 8.06 11.39 5.80
N TYR A 53 6.83 11.03 6.19
CA TYR A 53 6.30 11.31 7.52
C TYR A 53 7.21 10.74 8.61
N LEU A 54 7.54 9.44 8.53
CA LEU A 54 8.36 8.76 9.55
C LEU A 54 9.76 9.39 9.68
N ARG A 55 10.40 9.73 8.56
CA ARG A 55 11.71 10.40 8.56
C ARG A 55 11.65 11.78 9.20
N ASN A 56 10.60 12.55 8.94
CA ASN A 56 10.43 13.88 9.52
C ASN A 56 10.13 13.82 11.03
N THR A 57 9.51 12.74 11.52
CA THR A 57 9.23 12.55 12.95
C THR A 57 10.40 11.99 13.77
N GLN A 58 11.48 11.55 13.12
CA GLN A 58 12.69 11.04 13.77
C GLN A 58 13.78 12.11 13.99
N THR A 59 13.53 13.35 13.55
CA THR A 59 14.44 14.51 13.70
C THR A 59 13.85 15.48 14.72
#